data_AF-A0A3B8VTA6-F1
#
_entry.id   AF-A0A3B8VTA6-F1
#
_cell.length_a   1.000
_cell.length_b   1.000
_cell.length_c   1.000
_cell.angle_alpha   90.00
_cell.angle_beta   90.00
_cell.angle_gamma   90.00
#
_symmetry.space_group_name_H-M   'P 1'
#
loop_
_entity.id
_entity.type
_entity.pdbx_description
1 polymer ?
#
loop_
_entity_poly.entity_id
_entity_poly.type
_entity_poly.pdbx_seq_one_letter_code
_entity_poly.pdbx_strand_id
1 'polypeptide(L)'
;MLSLRRFCPLYGVCRRGQIGFFPRCPKLVTLNAVESTYGVSRLEILPGIHTLPSVKWSRAYMIEGDTLALVDAGLPWSARNILKYIRKIGREPEELSHLLVTHAHPDHIGSASSVAKKTG
;
A
#
# COMPACT_ATOMS: atom_id res chain seq x y z
N MET A 1 -1.83 9.84 34.95
CA MET A 1 -2.21 11.06 34.20
C MET A 1 -1.45 11.08 32.88
N LEU A 2 -2.12 10.88 31.75
CA LEU A 2 -1.49 11.05 30.43
C LEU A 2 -1.55 12.51 29.98
N SER A 3 -0.44 13.02 29.45
CA SER A 3 -0.35 14.38 28.90
C SER A 3 -0.87 14.42 27.46
N LEU A 4 -1.95 15.16 27.24
CA LEU A 4 -2.56 15.36 25.92
C LEU A 4 -1.67 16.25 25.04
N ARG A 5 -0.83 15.64 24.19
CA ARG A 5 -0.19 16.36 23.09
C ARG A 5 -1.24 16.69 22.02
N ARG A 6 -1.34 17.99 21.68
CA ARG A 6 -2.32 18.53 20.73
C ARG A 6 -2.17 17.88 19.36
N PHE A 7 -3.25 17.28 18.86
CA PHE A 7 -3.36 16.80 17.49
C PHE A 7 -3.48 18.00 16.55
N CYS A 8 -2.54 18.15 15.60
CA CYS A 8 -2.62 19.17 14.56
C CYS A 8 -3.10 18.50 13.26
N PRO A 9 -4.29 18.84 12.74
CA PRO A 9 -4.83 18.17 11.55
C PRO A 9 -4.08 18.62 10.28
N LEU A 10 -3.38 17.69 9.64
CA LEU A 10 -2.62 17.92 8.40
C LEU A 10 -3.48 17.97 7.12
N TYR A 11 -4.81 17.92 7.24
CA TYR A 11 -5.72 18.00 6.09
C TYR A 11 -6.14 19.45 5.80
N GLY A 12 -5.43 20.08 4.86
CA GLY A 12 -5.87 21.32 4.24
C GLY A 12 -7.12 21.10 3.38
N VAL A 13 -8.26 21.69 3.77
CA VAL A 13 -9.49 21.64 2.98
C VAL A 13 -9.31 22.47 1.70
N CYS A 14 -9.32 21.81 0.54
CA CYS A 14 -9.22 22.46 -0.76
C CYS A 14 -10.46 23.33 -1.04
N ARG A 15 -10.34 24.65 -0.86
CA ARG A 15 -11.36 25.61 -1.33
C ARG A 15 -11.19 25.83 -2.83
N ARG A 16 -12.24 25.57 -3.61
CA ARG A 16 -12.24 25.81 -5.06
C ARG A 16 -12.09 27.30 -5.36
N GLY A 17 -11.35 27.61 -6.43
CA GLY A 17 -11.49 28.88 -7.13
C GLY A 17 -10.28 29.82 -7.05
N GLN A 18 -9.23 29.52 -7.82
CA GLN A 18 -8.55 30.52 -8.65
C GLN A 18 -7.66 29.84 -9.69
N ILE A 19 -7.76 30.29 -10.94
CA ILE A 19 -6.84 29.96 -12.03
C ILE A 19 -5.55 30.75 -11.83
N GLY A 20 -4.60 30.13 -11.11
CA GLY A 20 -3.29 30.69 -10.80
C GLY A 20 -2.17 29.78 -11.30
N PHE A 21 -1.09 30.39 -11.79
CA PHE A 21 0.08 29.72 -12.33
C PHE A 21 0.67 28.73 -11.32
N PHE A 22 0.48 27.43 -11.52
CA PHE A 22 0.92 26.40 -10.58
C PHE A 22 2.45 26.39 -10.54
N PRO A 23 3.10 26.72 -9.39
CA PRO A 23 4.53 26.51 -9.28
C PRO A 23 4.79 25.01 -9.43
N ARG A 24 5.77 24.62 -10.26
CA ARG A 24 6.18 23.22 -10.43
C ARG A 24 6.37 22.60 -9.06
N CYS A 25 5.50 21.67 -8.68
CA CYS A 25 5.51 21.05 -7.35
C CYS A 25 6.89 20.42 -7.11
N PRO A 26 7.73 21.01 -6.24
CA PRO A 26 9.08 20.52 -6.09
C PRO A 26 9.02 19.28 -5.19
N LYS A 27 9.66 18.21 -5.68
CA LYS A 27 9.67 16.86 -5.12
C LYS A 27 8.39 16.05 -5.46
N LEU A 28 8.59 15.06 -6.34
CA LEU A 28 7.93 13.76 -6.17
C LEU A 28 7.99 13.38 -4.69
N VAL A 29 6.94 12.75 -4.17
CA VAL A 29 7.03 12.04 -2.89
C VAL A 29 8.19 11.06 -3.01
N THR A 30 9.31 11.37 -2.34
CA THR A 30 10.41 10.43 -2.19
C THR A 30 9.81 9.21 -1.53
N LEU A 31 9.84 8.06 -2.22
CA LEU A 31 9.67 6.78 -1.56
C LEU A 31 10.63 6.79 -0.37
N ASN A 32 10.09 6.73 0.84
CA ASN A 32 10.91 6.50 2.00
C ASN A 32 11.37 5.05 1.88
N ALA A 33 12.52 4.87 1.24
CA ALA A 33 13.34 3.68 1.44
C ALA A 33 13.78 3.73 2.91
N VAL A 34 12.90 3.28 3.80
CA VAL A 34 13.17 3.16 5.22
C VAL A 34 14.33 2.18 5.32
N GLU A 35 15.50 2.67 5.70
CA GLU A 35 16.67 1.83 5.94
C GLU A 35 16.36 0.91 7.12
N SER A 36 15.91 -0.30 6.78
CA SER A 36 15.71 -1.37 7.75
C SER A 36 17.07 -1.77 8.31
N THR A 37 17.18 -1.79 9.64
CA THR A 37 18.32 -2.29 10.41
C THR A 37 18.66 -3.77 10.16
N TYR A 38 17.96 -4.45 9.23
CA TYR A 38 18.22 -5.81 8.78
C TYR A 38 18.31 -5.96 7.24
N GLY A 39 18.61 -4.88 6.50
CA GLY A 39 19.02 -4.97 5.09
C GLY A 39 17.90 -5.30 4.08
N VAL A 40 16.63 -5.11 4.46
CA VAL A 40 15.47 -5.43 3.61
C VAL A 40 14.77 -4.15 3.15
N SER A 41 14.78 -3.88 1.85
CA SER A 41 14.13 -2.72 1.23
C SER A 41 12.59 -2.77 1.29
N ARG A 42 12.04 -2.30 2.41
CA ARG A 42 10.61 -2.08 2.63
C ARG A 42 10.16 -0.87 1.79
N LEU A 43 9.03 -0.98 1.09
CA LEU A 43 8.54 0.08 0.20
C LEU A 43 7.28 0.73 0.79
N GLU A 44 7.48 1.44 1.89
CA GLU A 44 6.44 2.20 2.57
C GLU A 44 6.25 3.57 1.91
N ILE A 45 4.99 3.94 1.74
CA ILE A 45 4.56 5.31 1.42
C ILE A 45 4.35 6.08 2.74
N LEU A 46 3.74 5.41 3.71
CA LEU A 46 3.49 5.84 5.08
C LEU A 46 3.69 4.62 6.00
N PRO A 47 3.87 4.80 7.33
CA PRO A 47 3.98 3.67 8.26
C PRO A 47 2.80 2.70 8.09
N GLY A 48 3.11 1.42 7.86
CA GLY A 48 2.10 0.37 7.62
C GLY A 48 1.37 0.45 6.26
N ILE A 49 1.70 1.39 5.36
CA ILE A 49 1.12 1.47 4.02
C ILE A 49 2.20 1.28 2.96
N HIS A 50 2.10 0.16 2.26
CA HIS A 50 3.11 -0.35 1.34
C HIS A 50 2.65 -0.25 -0.12
N THR A 51 3.59 0.02 -1.02
CA THR A 51 3.41 -0.20 -2.45
C THR A 51 4.04 -1.52 -2.90
N LEU A 52 3.37 -2.26 -3.78
CA LEU A 52 3.84 -3.52 -4.34
C LEU A 52 4.19 -3.35 -5.83
N PRO A 53 5.33 -2.72 -6.21
CA PRO A 53 5.71 -2.53 -7.61
C PRO A 53 6.10 -3.84 -8.33
N SER A 54 6.18 -4.96 -7.60
CA SER A 54 6.30 -6.30 -8.18
C SER A 54 4.97 -6.81 -8.76
N VAL A 55 3.85 -6.16 -8.45
CA VAL A 55 2.59 -6.29 -9.20
C VAL A 55 2.67 -5.31 -10.37
N LYS A 56 2.64 -5.85 -11.59
CA LYS A 56 2.66 -5.03 -12.81
C LYS A 56 1.24 -4.68 -13.26
N TRP A 57 1.14 -3.58 -14.00
CA TRP A 57 -0.05 -3.04 -14.66
C TRP A 57 -1.12 -2.42 -13.74
N SER A 58 -1.41 -3.02 -12.58
CA SER A 58 -2.16 -2.37 -11.50
C SER A 58 -1.25 -1.79 -10.41
N ARG A 59 -1.76 -0.80 -9.67
CA ARG A 59 -1.13 -0.27 -8.45
C ARG A 59 -1.67 -1.02 -7.23
N ALA A 60 -0.98 -2.09 -6.85
CA ALA A 60 -1.32 -2.83 -5.64
C ALA A 60 -0.71 -2.19 -4.37
N TYR A 61 -1.49 -2.20 -3.29
CA TYR A 61 -1.09 -1.69 -1.96
C TYR A 61 -1.35 -2.73 -0.88
N MET A 62 -0.47 -2.78 0.13
CA MET A 62 -0.68 -3.59 1.33
C MET A 62 -0.76 -2.67 2.55
N ILE A 63 -1.72 -2.92 3.42
CA ILE A 63 -1.99 -2.13 4.63
C ILE A 63 -1.80 -3.06 5.83
N GLU A 64 -0.86 -2.73 6.72
CA GLU A 64 -0.64 -3.40 8.00
C GLU A 64 -1.54 -2.79 9.09
N GLY A 65 -2.41 -3.60 9.68
CA GLY A 65 -3.02 -3.38 11.00
C GLY A 65 -2.94 -4.65 11.84
N ASP A 66 -3.93 -4.88 12.70
CA ASP A 66 -4.12 -6.13 13.45
C ASP A 66 -4.16 -7.35 12.51
N THR A 67 -4.72 -7.16 11.31
CA THR A 67 -4.63 -8.06 10.15
C THR A 67 -4.18 -7.27 8.91
N LEU A 68 -3.85 -7.97 7.83
CA LEU A 68 -3.43 -7.37 6.57
C LEU A 68 -4.62 -7.13 5.64
N ALA A 69 -4.58 -6.02 4.91
CA ALA A 69 -5.48 -5.73 3.80
C ALA A 69 -4.70 -5.45 2.50
N LEU A 70 -5.09 -6.14 1.43
CA LEU A 70 -4.56 -5.96 0.07
C LEU A 70 -5.56 -5.13 -0.75
N VAL A 71 -5.07 -4.10 -1.43
CA VAL A 71 -5.80 -3.36 -2.47
C VAL A 71 -5.21 -3.73 -3.83
N ASP A 72 -6.05 -4.29 -4.71
CA ASP A 72 -5.73 -4.87 -6.01
C ASP A 72 -4.75 -6.06 -6.00
N ALA A 73 -5.03 -7.07 -6.82
CA ALA A 73 -4.33 -8.35 -6.83
C ALA A 73 -3.45 -8.58 -8.07
N GLY A 74 -3.46 -7.70 -9.07
CA GLY A 74 -2.62 -7.88 -10.26
C GLY A 74 -3.14 -8.93 -11.25
N LEU A 75 -2.40 -9.07 -12.36
CA LEU A 75 -2.52 -10.20 -13.30
C LEU A 75 -2.37 -11.57 -12.60
N PRO A 76 -2.86 -12.69 -13.17
CA PRO A 76 -2.94 -14.00 -12.51
C PRO A 76 -1.65 -14.53 -11.86
N TRP A 77 -0.48 -14.22 -12.44
CA TRP A 77 0.83 -14.62 -11.91
C TRP A 77 1.34 -13.78 -10.73
N SER A 78 0.69 -12.66 -10.40
CA SER A 78 1.10 -11.74 -9.33
C SER A 78 0.99 -12.32 -7.91
N ALA A 79 0.17 -13.36 -7.68
CA ALA A 79 -0.04 -13.94 -6.36
C ALA A 79 1.28 -14.37 -5.68
N ARG A 80 2.25 -14.91 -6.43
CA ARG A 80 3.57 -15.28 -5.88
C ARG A 80 4.35 -14.07 -5.37
N ASN A 81 4.24 -12.92 -6.04
CA ASN A 81 4.93 -11.69 -5.66
C ASN A 81 4.28 -11.06 -4.42
N ILE A 82 2.94 -11.09 -4.33
CA ILE A 82 2.19 -10.60 -3.16
C ILE A 82 2.55 -11.41 -1.91
N LEU A 83 2.47 -12.74 -1.97
CA LEU A 83 2.80 -13.62 -0.84
C LEU A 83 4.28 -13.50 -0.43
N LYS A 84 5.20 -13.35 -1.39
CA LYS A 84 6.61 -13.06 -1.11
C LYS A 84 6.79 -11.69 -0.44
N TYR A 85 5.95 -10.70 -0.76
CA TYR A 85 6.00 -9.38 -0.11
C TYR A 85 5.49 -9.45 1.33
N ILE A 86 4.39 -10.16 1.60
CA ILE A 86 3.86 -10.39 2.96
C ILE A 86 4.96 -10.98 3.87
N ARG A 87 5.61 -12.06 3.41
CA ARG A 87 6.75 -12.64 4.15
C ARG A 87 7.97 -11.71 4.25
N LYS A 88 8.21 -10.85 3.25
CA LYS A 88 9.28 -9.84 3.27
C LYS A 88 9.03 -8.74 4.32
N ILE A 89 7.77 -8.44 4.66
CA ILE A 89 7.45 -7.50 5.74
C ILE A 89 7.42 -8.17 7.13
N GLY A 90 7.68 -9.48 7.24
CA GLY A 90 7.72 -10.20 8.52
C GLY A 90 6.34 -10.60 9.04
N ARG A 91 5.35 -10.70 8.16
CA ARG A 91 3.97 -11.14 8.42
C ARG A 91 3.71 -12.45 7.68
N GLU A 92 2.73 -13.23 8.12
CA GLU A 92 2.33 -14.46 7.43
C GLU A 92 1.14 -14.25 6.47
N PRO A 93 1.06 -14.99 5.34
CA PRO A 93 -0.04 -14.91 4.39
C PRO A 93 -1.43 -15.05 5.00
N GLU A 94 -1.56 -15.89 6.01
CA GLU A 94 -2.79 -16.20 6.73
C GLU A 94 -3.34 -15.00 7.53
N GLU A 95 -2.53 -13.94 7.71
CA GLU A 95 -2.98 -12.68 8.29
C GLU A 95 -3.75 -11.79 7.31
N LEU A 96 -3.83 -12.14 6.01
CA LEU A 96 -4.58 -11.40 4.99
C LEU A 96 -6.09 -11.66 5.10
N SER A 97 -6.77 -10.83 5.89
CA SER A 97 -8.21 -10.87 6.13
C SER A 97 -9.04 -10.20 5.04
N HIS A 98 -8.45 -9.26 4.30
CA HIS A 98 -9.17 -8.39 3.37
C HIS A 98 -8.48 -8.26 2.01
N LEU A 99 -9.26 -8.46 0.94
CA LEU A 99 -8.84 -8.19 -0.44
C LEU A 99 -9.87 -7.25 -1.07
N LEU A 100 -9.48 -6.00 -1.27
CA LEU A 100 -10.25 -4.97 -1.94
C LEU A 100 -9.81 -4.85 -3.39
N VAL A 101 -10.77 -4.62 -4.29
CA VAL A 101 -10.54 -4.41 -5.71
C VAL A 101 -11.04 -3.03 -6.07
N THR A 102 -10.23 -2.24 -6.78
CA THR A 102 -10.63 -0.90 -7.23
C THR A 102 -11.62 -0.98 -8.40
N HIS A 103 -11.39 -1.89 -9.35
CA HIS A 103 -12.29 -2.19 -10.46
C HIS A 103 -11.99 -3.55 -11.11
N ALA A 104 -12.95 -4.08 -11.87
CA ALA A 104 -12.94 -5.46 -12.36
C ALA A 104 -12.19 -5.70 -13.68
N HIS A 105 -11.04 -5.05 -13.91
CA HIS A 105 -10.18 -5.39 -15.05
C HIS A 105 -9.19 -6.54 -14.73
N PRO A 106 -8.79 -7.37 -15.73
CA PRO A 106 -7.97 -8.58 -15.49
C PRO A 106 -6.60 -8.32 -14.84
N ASP A 107 -6.04 -7.13 -15.03
CA ASP A 107 -4.80 -6.67 -14.43
C ASP A 107 -4.95 -6.18 -12.98
N HIS A 108 -6.19 -6.01 -12.49
CA HIS A 108 -6.51 -5.71 -11.09
C HIS A 108 -6.99 -6.96 -10.32
N ILE A 109 -7.85 -7.80 -10.93
CA ILE A 109 -8.46 -8.95 -10.26
C ILE A 109 -7.79 -10.31 -10.55
N GLY A 110 -6.90 -10.38 -11.54
CA GLY A 110 -6.42 -11.63 -12.12
C GLY A 110 -5.86 -12.65 -11.12
N SER A 111 -5.15 -12.20 -10.06
CA SER A 111 -4.64 -13.10 -9.03
C SER A 111 -5.50 -13.21 -7.76
N ALA A 112 -6.61 -12.46 -7.65
CA ALA A 112 -7.39 -12.36 -6.42
C ALA A 112 -7.87 -13.73 -5.88
N SER A 113 -8.39 -14.59 -6.76
CA SER A 113 -8.79 -15.96 -6.39
C SER A 113 -7.61 -16.85 -5.97
N SER A 114 -6.41 -16.63 -6.54
CA SER A 114 -5.20 -17.37 -6.16
C SER A 114 -4.59 -16.88 -4.85
N VAL A 115 -4.76 -15.59 -4.53
CA VAL A 115 -4.40 -15.01 -3.23
C VAL A 115 -5.32 -15.56 -2.15
N ALA A 116 -6.64 -15.37 -2.27
CA ALA A 116 -7.63 -15.86 -1.28
C ALA A 116 -7.41 -17.34 -0.94
N LYS A 117 -7.37 -18.24 -1.94
CA LYS A 117 -7.12 -19.68 -1.74
C LYS A 117 -5.82 -20.05 -1.00
N LYS A 118 -4.89 -19.11 -0.83
CA LYS A 118 -3.59 -19.30 -0.14
C LYS A 118 -3.49 -18.53 1.18
N THR A 119 -4.51 -17.76 1.54
CA THR A 119 -4.55 -16.95 2.77
C THR A 119 -5.70 -17.37 3.69
N GLY A 120 -6.79 -17.92 3.16
CA GLY A 120 -7.95 -18.42 3.92
C GLY A 120 -9.29 -18.14 3.24
#